data_AF-A0A9X4B1N9-F1
#
_entry.id   AF-A0A9X4B1N9-F1
#
_cell.length_a   1.000
_cell.length_b   1.000
_cell.length_c   1.000
_cell.angle_alpha   90.00
_cell.angle_beta   90.00
_cell.angle_gamma   90.00
#
_symmetry.space_group_name_H-M   'P 1'
#
loop_
_entity.id
_entity.type
_entity.pdbx_description
1 polymer ?
#
loop_
_entity_poly.entity_id
_entity_poly.type
_entity_poly.pdbx_seq_one_letter_code
_entity_poly.pdbx_strand_id
1 'polypeptide(L)'
;MKNLFINDIRKVAISNNNIEEFDVYLLREGKYKISLPIGWEIDDNSNSYININFTDGKDIHGNISITNDEIESICNDITINKDDIKIVEDDSTWYIINKKEEDTINKYYLRNYSEGKVLMIKYSYIKGKEKNSINVVFDNISKSFQ
;
A
#
# COMPACT_ATOMS: atom_id res chain seq x y z
N MET A 1 -10.53 -20.35 -16.60
CA MET A 1 -9.60 -21.21 -15.82
C MET A 1 -8.39 -20.45 -15.27
N LYS A 2 -7.63 -19.66 -16.07
CA LYS A 2 -6.47 -18.90 -15.55
C LYS A 2 -6.79 -17.97 -14.36
N ASN A 3 -7.92 -17.27 -14.40
CA ASN A 3 -8.32 -16.35 -13.31
C ASN A 3 -8.66 -17.08 -12.00
N LEU A 4 -9.21 -18.31 -12.06
CA LEU A 4 -9.49 -19.11 -10.86
C LEU A 4 -8.17 -19.51 -10.18
N PHE A 5 -7.20 -20.03 -10.94
CA PHE A 5 -5.87 -20.36 -10.44
C PHE A 5 -5.15 -19.17 -9.80
N ILE A 6 -5.21 -17.98 -10.42
CA ILE A 6 -4.58 -16.77 -9.87
C ILE A 6 -5.25 -16.36 -8.55
N ASN A 7 -6.57 -16.44 -8.47
CA ASN A 7 -7.30 -16.12 -7.25
C ASN A 7 -7.00 -17.10 -6.12
N ASP A 8 -6.85 -18.39 -6.43
CA ASP A 8 -6.48 -19.40 -5.43
C ASP A 8 -5.06 -19.17 -4.90
N ILE A 9 -4.10 -18.83 -5.78
CA ILE A 9 -2.74 -18.45 -5.36
C ILE A 9 -2.76 -17.20 -4.46
N ARG A 10 -3.56 -16.19 -4.80
CA ARG A 10 -3.71 -14.99 -3.97
C ARG A 10 -4.28 -15.32 -2.60
N LYS A 11 -5.34 -16.13 -2.52
CA LYS A 11 -5.94 -16.58 -1.25
C LYS A 11 -4.94 -17.32 -0.37
N VAL A 12 -4.14 -18.22 -0.95
CA VAL A 12 -3.09 -18.94 -0.23
C VAL A 12 -2.02 -17.98 0.28
N ALA A 13 -1.59 -17.02 -0.55
CA ALA A 13 -0.59 -16.02 -0.14
C ALA A 13 -1.09 -15.13 1.01
N ILE A 14 -2.36 -14.72 1.00
CA ILE A 14 -2.98 -13.97 2.10
C ILE A 14 -3.04 -14.83 3.37
N SER A 15 -3.54 -16.07 3.25
CA SER A 15 -3.66 -17.01 4.38
C SER A 15 -2.30 -17.33 5.00
N ASN A 16 -1.24 -17.41 4.19
CA ASN A 16 0.13 -17.58 4.68
C ASN A 16 0.60 -16.43 5.57
N ASN A 17 -0.02 -15.24 5.49
CA ASN A 17 0.23 -14.12 6.40
C ASN A 17 -0.68 -14.13 7.64
N ASN A 18 -1.41 -15.24 7.89
CA ASN A 18 -2.42 -15.36 8.94
C ASN A 18 -3.55 -14.33 8.82
N ILE A 19 -3.90 -13.99 7.58
CA ILE A 19 -5.01 -13.09 7.27
C ILE A 19 -6.11 -13.95 6.65
N GLU A 20 -7.27 -13.98 7.28
CA GLU A 20 -8.43 -14.72 6.79
C GLU A 20 -9.39 -13.78 6.06
N GLU A 21 -9.56 -12.58 6.59
CA GLU A 21 -10.56 -11.60 6.15
C GLU A 21 -10.02 -10.16 6.24
N PHE A 22 -10.74 -9.23 5.61
CA PHE A 22 -10.45 -7.81 5.59
C PHE A 22 -11.69 -7.02 6.04
N ASP A 23 -11.48 -6.05 6.90
CA ASP A 23 -12.49 -5.06 7.29
C ASP A 23 -12.41 -3.82 6.38
N VAL A 24 -13.57 -3.24 6.09
CA VAL A 24 -13.67 -1.99 5.33
C VAL A 24 -13.72 -0.81 6.30
N TYR A 25 -12.73 0.05 6.19
CA TYR A 25 -12.64 1.28 6.96
C TYR A 25 -13.10 2.46 6.10
N LEU A 26 -14.09 3.20 6.60
CA LEU A 26 -14.56 4.45 6.01
C LEU A 26 -13.77 5.61 6.64
N LEU A 27 -13.16 6.43 5.79
CA LEU A 27 -12.27 7.51 6.20
C LEU A 27 -12.87 8.85 5.79
N ARG A 28 -12.56 9.91 6.55
CA ARG A 28 -13.02 11.29 6.23
C ARG A 28 -14.53 11.37 5.95
N GLU A 29 -15.33 10.92 6.92
CA GLU A 29 -16.80 10.90 6.81
C GLU A 29 -17.31 10.04 5.63
N GLY A 30 -16.55 9.03 5.23
CA GLY A 30 -16.90 8.10 4.14
C GLY A 30 -16.53 8.59 2.74
N LYS A 31 -15.77 9.69 2.61
CA LYS A 31 -15.23 10.13 1.32
C LYS A 31 -14.25 9.14 0.72
N TYR A 32 -13.56 8.39 1.58
CA TYR A 32 -12.63 7.34 1.17
C TYR A 32 -12.97 6.05 1.87
N LYS A 33 -12.57 4.95 1.25
CA LYS A 33 -12.56 3.65 1.92
C LYS A 33 -11.28 2.88 1.62
N ILE A 34 -10.89 2.05 2.58
CA ILE A 34 -9.80 1.08 2.40
C ILE A 34 -10.17 -0.23 3.09
N SER A 35 -9.72 -1.35 2.53
CA SER A 35 -9.83 -2.66 3.16
C SER A 35 -8.51 -3.01 3.81
N LEU A 36 -8.52 -3.24 5.13
CA LEU A 36 -7.35 -3.69 5.89
C LEU A 36 -7.61 -5.06 6.51
N PRO A 37 -6.57 -5.88 6.74
CA PRO A 37 -6.74 -7.14 7.44
C PRO A 37 -7.40 -6.95 8.81
N ILE A 38 -8.24 -7.90 9.22
CA ILE A 38 -8.85 -7.87 10.56
C ILE A 38 -7.75 -7.80 11.63
N GLY A 39 -7.95 -6.92 12.62
CA GLY A 39 -7.01 -6.70 13.72
C GLY A 39 -5.91 -5.67 13.42
N TRP A 40 -5.85 -5.13 12.21
CA TRP A 40 -5.02 -3.96 11.95
C TRP A 40 -5.72 -2.70 12.47
N GLU A 41 -4.93 -1.79 13.01
CA GLU A 41 -5.40 -0.53 13.57
C GLU A 41 -5.24 0.59 12.55
N ILE A 42 -6.16 1.56 12.57
CA ILE A 42 -6.11 2.75 11.74
C ILE A 42 -6.24 4.00 12.60
N ASP A 43 -5.39 4.98 12.33
CA ASP A 43 -5.37 6.28 13.00
C ASP A 43 -5.66 7.38 11.98
N ASP A 44 -6.90 7.89 12.01
CA ASP A 44 -7.38 9.02 11.20
C ASP A 44 -7.43 10.34 12.02
N ASN A 45 -6.55 10.52 13.02
CA ASN A 45 -6.52 11.74 13.84
C ASN A 45 -5.92 12.98 13.13
N SER A 46 -5.58 12.88 11.84
CA SER A 46 -4.96 13.97 11.09
C SER A 46 -5.96 15.08 10.74
N ASN A 47 -5.58 16.35 10.88
CA ASN A 47 -6.34 17.50 10.38
C ASN A 47 -6.10 17.79 8.87
N SER A 48 -5.27 17.01 8.18
CA SER A 48 -4.99 17.19 6.74
C SER A 48 -5.97 16.42 5.85
N TYR A 49 -6.02 16.75 4.56
CA TYR A 49 -6.99 16.22 3.60
C TYR A 49 -7.02 14.67 3.55
N ILE A 50 -5.85 14.03 3.40
CA ILE A 50 -5.62 12.62 3.71
C ILE A 50 -4.17 12.46 4.18
N ASN A 51 -3.99 12.04 5.43
CA ASN A 51 -2.74 11.50 5.97
C ASN A 51 -3.11 10.55 7.12
N ILE A 52 -3.16 9.26 6.84
CA ILE A 52 -3.79 8.25 7.69
C ILE A 52 -2.80 7.14 7.92
N ASN A 53 -2.53 6.84 9.19
CA ASN A 53 -1.62 5.76 9.55
C ASN A 53 -2.41 4.48 9.82
N PHE A 54 -1.80 3.34 9.51
CA PHE A 54 -2.35 2.04 9.86
C PHE A 54 -1.23 1.07 10.25
N THR A 55 -1.54 0.03 11.03
CA THR A 55 -0.50 -0.90 11.49
C THR A 55 -1.08 -2.27 11.83
N ASP A 56 -0.24 -3.31 11.75
CA ASP A 56 -0.53 -4.64 12.29
C ASP A 56 -0.33 -4.74 13.81
N GLY A 57 0.05 -3.63 14.46
CA GLY A 57 0.39 -3.57 15.89
C GLY A 57 1.73 -4.24 16.23
N LYS A 58 2.54 -4.60 15.23
CA LYS A 58 3.79 -5.35 15.41
C LYS A 58 4.92 -4.75 14.56
N ASP A 59 5.10 -5.28 13.36
CA ASP A 59 6.29 -5.06 12.54
C ASP A 59 5.97 -4.29 11.25
N ILE A 60 4.70 -3.98 10.98
CA ILE A 60 4.26 -3.29 9.76
C ILE A 60 3.56 -1.97 10.11
N HIS A 61 4.09 -0.90 9.56
CA HIS A 61 3.52 0.45 9.63
C HIS A 61 3.18 0.94 8.24
N GLY A 62 1.91 1.26 8.04
CA GLY A 62 1.35 1.79 6.81
C GLY A 62 0.99 3.26 6.93
N ASN A 63 1.03 3.96 5.81
CA ASN A 63 0.55 5.33 5.69
C ASN A 63 -0.14 5.53 4.34
N ILE A 64 -1.28 6.22 4.35
CA ILE A 64 -1.99 6.69 3.17
C ILE A 64 -1.92 8.21 3.16
N SER A 65 -1.48 8.80 2.07
CA SER A 65 -1.47 10.25 1.90
C SER A 65 -1.84 10.67 0.49
N ILE A 66 -2.42 11.86 0.35
CA ILE A 66 -2.54 12.54 -0.94
C ILE A 66 -1.71 13.81 -0.90
N THR A 67 -0.78 13.93 -1.84
CA THR A 67 0.15 15.07 -1.94
C THR A 67 -0.11 15.86 -3.21
N ASN A 68 0.04 17.18 -3.14
CA ASN A 68 -0.05 18.07 -4.31
C ASN A 68 1.34 18.17 -4.98
N ASP A 69 1.69 17.18 -5.79
CA ASP A 69 2.93 17.16 -6.57
C ASP A 69 2.77 16.24 -7.79
N GLU A 70 3.74 16.27 -8.70
CA GLU A 70 3.81 15.37 -9.84
C GLU A 70 4.38 14.01 -9.45
N ILE A 71 3.86 12.94 -10.09
CA ILE A 71 4.28 11.57 -9.75
C ILE A 71 5.77 11.33 -10.02
N GLU A 72 6.34 11.98 -11.04
CA GLU A 72 7.77 11.86 -11.35
C GLU A 72 8.63 12.54 -10.27
N SER A 73 8.20 13.71 -9.76
CA SER A 73 8.87 14.41 -8.66
C SER A 73 8.94 13.50 -7.42
N ILE A 74 7.79 12.96 -6.99
CA ILE A 74 7.70 12.07 -5.83
C ILE A 74 8.55 10.80 -6.03
N CYS A 75 8.52 10.19 -7.23
CA CYS A 75 9.34 9.02 -7.51
C CYS A 75 10.84 9.33 -7.36
N ASN A 76 11.30 10.46 -7.91
CA ASN A 76 12.70 10.89 -7.86
C ASN A 76 13.15 11.21 -6.42
N ASP A 77 12.26 11.76 -5.59
CA ASP A 77 12.52 12.00 -4.17
C ASP A 77 12.68 10.70 -3.38
N ILE A 78 11.95 9.64 -3.76
CA ILE A 78 12.04 8.34 -3.11
C ILE A 78 13.30 7.59 -3.56
N THR A 79 13.53 7.51 -4.87
CA THR A 79 14.67 6.84 -5.49
C THR A 79 15.18 7.58 -6.72
N ILE A 80 16.49 7.76 -6.81
CA ILE A 80 17.17 8.33 -7.98
C ILE A 80 17.32 7.27 -9.09
N ASN A 81 17.29 5.98 -8.71
CA ASN A 81 17.47 4.87 -9.64
C ASN A 81 16.12 4.44 -10.25
N LYS A 82 15.91 4.75 -11.53
CA LYS A 82 14.66 4.44 -12.23
C LYS A 82 14.39 2.93 -12.37
N ASP A 83 15.43 2.09 -12.32
CA ASP A 83 15.27 0.62 -12.38
C ASP A 83 14.57 0.05 -11.13
N ASP A 84 14.55 0.80 -10.02
CA ASP A 84 13.85 0.40 -8.80
C ASP A 84 12.34 0.71 -8.83
N ILE A 85 11.87 1.35 -9.92
CA ILE A 85 10.48 1.70 -10.13
C ILE A 85 9.81 0.64 -11.00
N LYS A 86 8.93 -0.15 -10.39
CA LYS A 86 8.07 -1.08 -11.12
C LYS A 86 6.75 -0.40 -11.49
N ILE A 87 6.47 -0.30 -12.79
CA ILE A 87 5.19 0.20 -13.30
C ILE A 87 4.23 -0.98 -13.52
N VAL A 88 3.01 -0.87 -13.00
CA VAL A 88 1.94 -1.86 -13.18
C VAL A 88 0.71 -1.15 -13.71
N GLU A 89 0.25 -1.57 -14.88
CA GLU A 89 -0.98 -1.07 -15.50
C GLU A 89 -2.12 -2.07 -15.20
N ASP A 90 -3.16 -1.59 -14.54
CA ASP A 90 -4.40 -2.32 -14.24
C ASP A 90 -5.58 -1.36 -14.50
N ASP A 91 -6.56 -1.24 -13.59
CA ASP A 91 -7.56 -0.15 -13.63
C ASP A 91 -6.94 1.26 -13.46
N SER A 92 -5.68 1.34 -13.04
CA SER A 92 -4.87 2.57 -12.94
C SER A 92 -3.39 2.24 -13.11
N THR A 93 -2.59 3.22 -13.51
CA THR A 93 -1.13 3.10 -13.56
C THR A 93 -0.54 3.29 -12.16
N TRP A 94 0.04 2.21 -11.62
CA TRP A 94 0.71 2.21 -10.33
C TRP A 94 2.23 2.22 -10.51
N TYR A 95 2.90 3.06 -9.75
CA TYR A 95 4.36 3.11 -9.62
C TYR A 95 4.72 2.52 -8.26
N ILE A 96 5.41 1.39 -8.28
CA ILE A 96 5.75 0.62 -7.08
C ILE A 96 7.26 0.70 -6.88
N ILE A 97 7.66 1.23 -5.72
CA ILE A 97 9.08 1.41 -5.37
C ILE A 97 9.37 0.64 -4.10
N ASN A 98 10.45 -0.15 -4.10
CA ASN A 98 10.95 -0.82 -2.89
C ASN A 98 12.29 -0.19 -2.50
N LYS A 99 12.29 0.65 -1.46
CA LYS A 99 13.51 1.24 -0.90
C LYS A 99 13.97 0.41 0.30
N LYS A 100 15.17 -0.16 0.21
CA LYS A 100 15.80 -0.89 1.33
C LYS A 100 16.71 0.09 2.08
N GLU A 101 16.49 0.23 3.39
CA GLU A 101 17.36 1.02 4.27
C GLU A 101 18.27 0.08 5.06
N GLU A 102 18.79 0.42 6.25
CA GLU A 102 19.67 -0.46 7.00
C GLU A 102 18.92 -1.69 7.55
N ASP A 103 17.86 -1.46 8.32
CA ASP A 103 17.06 -2.51 8.98
C ASP A 103 15.62 -2.62 8.48
N THR A 104 15.19 -1.67 7.64
CA THR A 104 13.80 -1.57 7.18
C THR A 104 13.70 -1.65 5.66
N ILE A 105 12.51 -2.03 5.20
CA ILE A 105 12.10 -1.92 3.82
C ILE A 105 10.89 -1.00 3.77
N ASN A 106 10.99 0.03 2.94
CA ASN A 106 9.90 0.94 2.63
C ASN A 106 9.38 0.62 1.24
N LYS A 107 8.13 0.17 1.15
CA LYS A 107 7.42 -0.11 -0.10
C LYS A 107 6.39 0.98 -0.35
N TYR A 108 6.44 1.57 -1.53
CA TYR A 108 5.57 2.66 -1.95
C TYR A 108 4.70 2.20 -3.10
N TYR A 109 3.41 2.53 -3.04
CA TYR A 109 2.46 2.44 -4.14
C TYR A 109 1.98 3.84 -4.44
N LEU A 110 2.28 4.31 -5.64
CA LEU A 110 1.95 5.66 -6.09
C LEU A 110 1.03 5.57 -7.31
N ARG A 111 0.02 6.44 -7.38
CA ARG A 111 -0.72 6.68 -8.62
C ARG A 111 -1.23 8.11 -8.67
N ASN A 112 -1.44 8.62 -9.88
CA ASN A 112 -2.16 9.86 -10.05
C ASN A 112 -3.57 9.71 -9.47
N TYR A 113 -3.95 10.65 -8.60
CA TYR A 113 -5.26 10.67 -7.94
C TYR A 113 -6.19 11.67 -8.63
N SER A 114 -5.70 12.87 -8.89
CA SER A 114 -6.36 13.91 -9.69
C SER A 114 -5.30 14.81 -10.31
N GLU A 115 -5.71 15.80 -11.10
CA GLU A 115 -4.78 16.80 -11.63
C GLU A 115 -3.93 17.42 -10.51
N GLY A 116 -2.60 17.34 -10.68
CA GLY A 116 -1.61 17.83 -9.71
C GLY A 116 -1.62 17.13 -8.34
N LYS A 117 -2.25 15.95 -8.21
CA LYS A 117 -2.32 15.20 -6.94
C LYS A 117 -1.98 13.73 -7.11
N VAL A 118 -1.15 13.22 -6.21
CA VAL A 118 -0.71 11.82 -6.18
C VAL A 118 -1.18 11.17 -4.90
N LEU A 119 -1.80 9.99 -5.04
CA LEU A 119 -2.05 9.08 -3.93
C LEU A 119 -0.76 8.30 -3.66
N MET A 120 -0.34 8.27 -2.40
CA MET A 120 0.75 7.44 -1.91
C MET A 120 0.26 6.52 -0.81
N ILE A 121 0.54 5.23 -0.95
CA ILE A 121 0.37 4.23 0.10
C ILE A 121 1.74 3.64 0.40
N LYS A 122 2.27 3.94 1.57
CA LYS A 122 3.59 3.48 2.05
C LYS A 122 3.39 2.35 3.05
N TYR A 123 4.24 1.33 2.98
CA TYR A 123 4.41 0.29 3.98
C TYR A 123 5.86 0.27 4.43
N SER A 124 6.11 0.30 5.72
CA SER A 124 7.43 0.19 6.34
C SER A 124 7.44 -1.06 7.22
N TYR A 125 8.44 -1.92 7.04
CA TYR A 125 8.57 -3.16 7.79
C TYR A 125 10.03 -3.58 7.98
N ILE A 126 10.28 -4.37 9.03
CA ILE A 126 11.62 -4.84 9.40
C ILE A 126 12.07 -5.94 8.44
N LYS A 127 13.31 -5.83 7.95
CA LYS A 127 13.92 -6.82 7.06
C LYS A 127 14.00 -8.21 7.71
N GLY A 128 13.66 -9.24 6.93
CA GLY A 128 13.79 -10.63 7.34
C GLY A 128 12.69 -11.11 8.30
N LYS A 129 11.81 -10.22 8.76
CA LYS A 129 10.62 -10.59 9.53
C LYS A 129 9.40 -10.77 8.64
N GLU A 130 9.44 -10.26 7.42
CA GLU A 130 8.35 -10.39 6.47
C GLU A 130 8.31 -11.78 5.81
N LYS A 131 7.10 -12.27 5.56
CA LYS A 131 6.90 -13.41 4.67
C LYS A 131 6.97 -12.91 3.22
N ASN A 132 7.56 -13.69 2.31
CA ASN A 132 7.60 -13.34 0.88
C ASN A 132 6.21 -13.01 0.29
N SER A 133 5.16 -13.63 0.84
CA SER A 133 3.77 -13.43 0.47
C SER A 133 3.16 -12.10 0.94
N ILE A 134 3.82 -11.32 1.80
CA ILE A 134 3.27 -10.06 2.32
C ILE A 134 2.99 -9.04 1.20
N ASN A 135 3.75 -9.10 0.10
CA ASN A 135 3.54 -8.23 -1.04
C ASN A 135 2.13 -8.40 -1.64
N VAL A 136 1.54 -9.60 -1.56
CA VAL A 136 0.15 -9.84 -2.02
C VAL A 136 -0.85 -9.14 -1.11
N VAL A 137 -0.56 -9.06 0.19
CA VAL A 137 -1.40 -8.34 1.16
C VAL A 137 -1.34 -6.84 0.86
N PHE A 138 -0.14 -6.29 0.66
CA PHE A 138 0.03 -4.88 0.30
C PHE A 138 -0.63 -4.54 -1.04
N ASP A 139 -0.53 -5.41 -2.05
CA ASP A 139 -1.23 -5.23 -3.32
C ASP A 139 -2.75 -5.16 -3.12
N ASN A 140 -3.32 -6.03 -2.28
CA ASN A 140 -4.76 -6.04 -1.99
C ASN A 140 -5.21 -4.78 -1.26
N ILE A 141 -4.48 -4.38 -0.21
CA ILE A 141 -4.78 -3.16 0.55
C ILE A 141 -4.72 -1.95 -0.39
N SER A 142 -3.63 -1.79 -1.14
CA SER A 142 -3.44 -0.63 -2.03
C SER A 142 -4.51 -0.53 -3.11
N LYS A 143 -4.93 -1.66 -3.69
CA LYS A 143 -5.98 -1.70 -4.72
C LYS A 143 -7.39 -1.50 -4.16
N SER A 144 -7.59 -1.73 -2.86
CA SER A 144 -8.89 -1.52 -2.21
C SER A 144 -9.22 -0.05 -1.96
N PHE A 145 -8.22 0.85 -2.02
CA PHE A 145 -8.42 2.26 -1.76
C PHE A 145 -9.26 2.92 -2.86
N GLN A 146 -10.38 3.53 -2.45
CA GLN A 146 -11.31 4.25 -3.33
C GLN A 146 -11.66 5.61 -2.71
#